data_AF-A0A7V1REW1-F1
#
_entry.id   AF-A0A7V1REW1-F1
#
_cell.length_a   1.000
_cell.length_b   1.000
_cell.length_c   1.000
_cell.angle_alpha   90.00
_cell.angle_beta   90.00
_cell.angle_gamma   90.00
#
_symmetry.space_group_name_H-M   'P 1'
#
loop_
_entity.id
_entity.type
_entity.pdbx_description
1 polymer ?
#
loop_
_entity_poly.entity_id
_entity_poly.type
_entity_poly.pdbx_seq_one_letter_code
_entity_poly.pdbx_strand_id
1 'polypeptide(L)'
;MTLLGSARDRREARAALLFLLPNLLGFLLFTAGPVAFCLAISFSNWNLQRTVPFQWIGLENYARLLSDPEFWLYTVNTVYLMAGMPVAIAGSLVLALLLSQRLRGITAYRTLFYLPSFTSGIALIILWKALYNPDFGPINYGLDWLIEALRVNHALASLGFQPVSPPEWLQSTHNLAALPVERVGFDPSQFGLGARDAIVIMGVWTAVGGNNMLLFLAGISNIPTELHEAAAIDG
;
A
#
# COMPACT_ATOMS: atom_id res chain seq x y z
N MET A 1 -27.33 -3.46 -35.16
CA MET A 1 -26.92 -2.13 -34.66
C MET A 1 -28.12 -1.19 -34.79
N THR A 2 -29.17 -1.48 -34.03
CA THR A 2 -30.53 -0.93 -34.15
C THR A 2 -30.99 -0.53 -32.76
N LEU A 3 -30.32 0.47 -32.17
CA LEU A 3 -30.57 0.98 -30.82
C LEU A 3 -30.97 2.46 -30.86
N LEU A 4 -31.94 2.82 -31.69
CA LEU A 4 -32.62 4.10 -31.51
C LEU A 4 -34.12 3.85 -31.66
N GLY A 5 -34.69 3.38 -30.55
CA GLY A 5 -36.13 3.36 -30.30
C GLY A 5 -36.74 4.77 -30.41
N SER A 6 -38.04 4.83 -30.21
CA SER A 6 -38.95 5.96 -30.46
C SER A 6 -38.40 7.36 -30.13
N ALA A 7 -39.00 8.42 -30.69
CA ALA A 7 -38.60 9.82 -30.44
C ALA A 7 -38.48 10.20 -28.94
N ARG A 8 -39.19 9.47 -28.07
CA ARG A 8 -39.12 9.58 -26.61
C ARG A 8 -37.80 9.05 -26.03
N ASP A 9 -37.31 7.92 -26.49
CA ASP A 9 -36.03 7.32 -26.04
C ASP A 9 -34.85 8.24 -26.36
N ARG A 10 -34.92 8.96 -27.50
CA ARG A 10 -33.91 9.96 -27.87
C ARG A 10 -33.94 11.19 -26.96
N ARG A 11 -35.11 11.58 -26.46
CA ARG A 11 -35.26 12.71 -25.53
C ARG A 11 -34.78 12.34 -24.13
N GLU A 12 -35.11 11.14 -23.67
CA GLU A 12 -34.62 10.60 -22.40
C GLU A 12 -33.10 10.41 -22.42
N ALA A 13 -32.53 9.87 -23.51
CA ALA A 13 -31.09 9.74 -23.67
C ALA A 13 -30.36 11.09 -23.70
N ARG A 14 -30.92 12.11 -24.37
CA ARG A 14 -30.35 13.48 -24.37
C ARG A 14 -30.39 14.12 -22.99
N ALA A 15 -31.48 13.93 -22.24
CA ALA A 15 -31.59 14.42 -20.87
C ALA A 15 -30.54 13.74 -19.97
N ALA A 16 -30.41 12.41 -20.05
CA ALA A 16 -29.38 11.66 -19.33
C ALA A 16 -27.96 12.13 -19.72
N LEU A 17 -27.70 12.37 -21.00
CA LEU A 17 -26.41 12.87 -21.48
C LEU A 17 -26.10 14.27 -20.95
N LEU A 18 -27.09 15.18 -20.92
CA LEU A 18 -26.95 16.53 -20.36
C LEU A 18 -26.65 16.49 -18.85
N PHE A 19 -27.23 15.55 -18.11
CA PHE A 19 -26.92 15.34 -16.69
C PHE A 19 -25.51 14.77 -16.48
N LEU A 20 -25.05 13.89 -17.37
CA LEU A 20 -23.70 13.32 -17.31
C LEU A 20 -22.61 14.28 -17.83
N LEU A 21 -22.98 15.23 -18.69
CA LEU A 21 -22.06 16.08 -19.44
C LEU A 21 -21.06 16.85 -18.54
N PRO A 22 -21.47 17.48 -17.43
CA PRO A 22 -20.54 18.21 -16.56
C PRO A 22 -19.47 17.28 -15.95
N ASN A 23 -19.87 16.10 -15.47
CA ASN A 23 -18.95 15.12 -14.91
C ASN A 23 -18.04 14.51 -15.99
N LEU A 24 -18.61 14.18 -17.16
CA LEU A 24 -17.86 13.63 -18.28
C LEU A 24 -16.83 14.62 -18.82
N LEU A 25 -17.21 15.90 -18.96
CA LEU A 25 -16.28 16.94 -19.37
C LEU A 25 -15.15 17.13 -18.36
N GLY A 26 -15.47 17.14 -17.06
CA GLY A 26 -14.46 17.19 -16.00
C GLY A 26 -13.48 16.03 -16.10
N PHE A 27 -13.99 14.80 -16.23
CA PHE A 27 -13.15 13.60 -16.41
C PHE A 27 -12.30 13.67 -17.68
N LEU A 28 -12.88 14.05 -18.82
CA LEU A 28 -12.16 14.12 -20.08
C LEU A 28 -11.07 15.20 -20.06
N LEU A 29 -11.34 16.36 -19.45
CA LEU A 29 -10.42 17.48 -19.44
C LEU A 29 -9.30 17.32 -18.39
N PHE A 30 -9.63 16.82 -17.20
CA PHE A 30 -8.70 16.78 -16.07
C PHE A 30 -8.12 15.40 -15.76
N THR A 31 -8.69 14.32 -16.32
CA THR A 31 -8.20 12.95 -16.10
C THR A 31 -7.73 12.32 -17.41
N ALA A 32 -8.65 12.10 -18.36
CA ALA A 32 -8.31 11.40 -19.60
C ALA A 32 -7.40 12.24 -20.51
N GLY A 33 -7.61 13.56 -20.55
CA GLY A 33 -6.82 14.51 -21.34
C GLY A 33 -5.34 14.49 -20.97
N PRO A 34 -4.95 14.75 -19.72
CA PRO A 34 -3.56 14.66 -19.28
C PRO A 34 -2.95 13.28 -19.49
N VAL A 35 -3.71 12.19 -19.27
CA VAL A 35 -3.23 10.82 -19.52
C VAL A 35 -2.93 10.59 -21.00
N ALA A 36 -3.86 10.96 -21.89
CA ALA A 36 -3.67 10.84 -23.33
C ALA A 36 -2.52 11.72 -23.82
N PHE A 37 -2.36 12.91 -23.26
CA PHE A 37 -1.26 13.82 -23.54
C PHE A 37 0.10 13.25 -23.11
N CYS A 38 0.21 12.75 -21.87
CA CYS A 38 1.42 12.10 -21.37
C CYS A 38 1.76 10.85 -22.21
N LEU A 39 0.74 10.08 -22.61
CA LEU A 39 0.93 8.92 -23.47
C LEU A 39 1.39 9.32 -24.88
N ALA A 40 0.84 10.39 -25.47
CA ALA A 40 1.32 10.88 -26.76
C ALA A 40 2.77 11.37 -26.65
N ILE A 41 3.10 12.09 -25.59
CA ILE A 41 4.44 12.63 -25.35
C ILE A 41 5.45 11.52 -25.04
N SER A 42 5.06 10.41 -24.43
CA SER A 42 6.00 9.31 -24.12
C SER A 42 6.61 8.67 -25.37
N PHE A 43 6.04 8.88 -26.57
CA PHE A 43 6.61 8.47 -27.85
C PHE A 43 7.47 9.56 -28.53
N SER A 44 7.75 10.67 -27.83
CA SER A 44 8.51 11.81 -28.33
C SER A 44 9.73 12.12 -27.46
N ASN A 45 10.67 12.91 -27.98
CA ASN A 45 11.86 13.37 -27.25
C ASN A 45 11.60 14.62 -26.38
N TRP A 46 10.36 14.81 -25.93
CA TRP A 46 9.93 16.02 -25.23
C TRP A 46 10.75 16.24 -23.96
N ASN A 47 11.31 17.45 -23.82
CA ASN A 47 11.96 17.90 -22.61
C ASN A 47 11.35 19.22 -22.11
N LEU A 48 11.25 19.36 -20.79
CA LEU A 48 10.69 20.58 -20.19
C LEU A 48 11.55 21.82 -20.48
N GLN A 49 12.87 21.60 -20.59
CA GLN A 49 13.87 22.65 -20.80
C GLN A 49 14.02 23.08 -22.27
N ARG A 50 13.29 22.45 -23.21
CA ARG A 50 13.34 22.73 -24.67
C ARG A 50 14.76 22.75 -25.25
N THR A 51 15.65 21.90 -24.74
CA THR A 51 17.05 21.82 -25.21
C THR A 51 17.20 21.11 -26.56
N VAL A 52 16.14 20.47 -27.07
CA VAL A 52 16.16 19.69 -28.32
C VAL A 52 14.87 19.98 -29.10
N PRO A 53 14.88 20.06 -30.44
CA PRO A 53 13.66 20.19 -31.22
C PRO A 53 12.74 18.97 -31.03
N PHE A 54 11.44 19.21 -30.99
CA PHE A 54 10.44 18.16 -30.83
C PHE A 54 10.49 17.17 -32.00
N GLN A 55 10.70 15.89 -31.69
CA GLN A 55 10.74 14.78 -32.64
C GLN A 55 9.98 13.60 -32.08
N TRP A 56 9.26 12.91 -32.96
CA TRP A 56 8.60 11.65 -32.65
C TRP A 56 9.60 10.51 -32.79
N ILE A 57 9.99 9.91 -31.66
CA ILE A 57 11.01 8.85 -31.59
C ILE A 57 10.40 7.45 -31.39
N GLY A 58 9.07 7.36 -31.39
CA GLY A 58 8.36 6.09 -31.29
C GLY A 58 8.66 5.38 -29.97
N LEU A 59 9.14 4.14 -30.04
CA LEU A 59 9.35 3.27 -28.87
C LEU A 59 10.74 3.41 -28.21
N GLU A 60 11.58 4.33 -28.67
CA GLU A 60 12.96 4.43 -28.20
C GLU A 60 13.05 4.74 -26.70
N ASN A 61 12.15 5.57 -26.15
CA ASN A 61 12.09 5.85 -24.71
C ASN A 61 11.87 4.57 -23.89
N TYR A 62 11.04 3.65 -24.38
CA TYR A 62 10.77 2.38 -23.70
C TYR A 62 11.97 1.42 -23.80
N ALA A 63 12.63 1.37 -24.96
CA ALA A 63 13.85 0.56 -25.12
C ALA A 63 14.97 1.04 -24.20
N ARG A 64 15.16 2.36 -24.07
CA ARG A 64 16.11 2.97 -23.13
C ARG A 64 15.74 2.65 -21.68
N LEU A 65 14.47 2.81 -21.32
CA LEU A 65 13.96 2.53 -19.96
C LEU A 65 14.20 1.06 -19.56
N LEU A 66 13.90 0.11 -20.44
CA LEU A 66 14.07 -1.32 -20.15
C LEU A 66 15.54 -1.75 -20.11
N SER A 67 16.43 -1.00 -20.75
CA SER A 67 17.88 -1.25 -20.72
C SER A 67 18.56 -0.59 -19.51
N ASP A 68 17.84 0.26 -18.78
CA ASP A 68 18.38 0.99 -17.63
C ASP A 68 18.38 0.09 -16.37
N PRO A 69 19.55 -0.16 -15.74
CA PRO A 69 19.61 -0.92 -14.50
C PRO A 69 18.82 -0.28 -13.34
N GLU A 70 18.74 1.05 -13.30
CA GLU A 70 18.01 1.77 -12.23
C GLU A 70 16.50 1.53 -12.33
N PHE A 71 15.97 1.39 -13.55
CA PHE A 71 14.55 1.05 -13.76
C PHE A 71 14.18 -0.27 -13.07
N TRP A 72 15.01 -1.30 -13.24
CA TRP A 72 14.77 -2.61 -12.63
C TRP A 72 14.96 -2.58 -11.11
N LEU A 73 15.93 -1.81 -10.62
CA LEU A 73 16.13 -1.57 -9.19
C LEU A 73 14.88 -0.96 -8.55
N TYR A 74 14.34 0.11 -9.13
CA TYR A 74 13.12 0.74 -8.62
C TYR A 74 11.90 -0.15 -8.77
N THR A 75 11.80 -0.92 -9.86
CA THR A 75 10.70 -1.89 -10.06
C THR A 75 10.69 -2.96 -8.95
N VAL A 76 11.84 -3.55 -8.65
CA VAL A 76 11.96 -4.53 -7.56
C VAL A 76 11.62 -3.90 -6.20
N ASN A 77 12.10 -2.68 -5.94
CA ASN A 77 11.76 -1.95 -4.72
C ASN A 77 10.26 -1.67 -4.60
N THR A 78 9.59 -1.29 -5.69
CA THR A 78 8.14 -1.10 -5.71
C THR A 78 7.41 -2.40 -5.43
N VAL A 79 7.80 -3.51 -6.07
CA VAL A 79 7.20 -4.83 -5.82
C VAL A 79 7.40 -5.26 -4.37
N TYR A 80 8.58 -5.01 -3.79
CA TYR A 80 8.86 -5.28 -2.38
C TYR A 80 7.90 -4.50 -1.45
N LEU A 81 7.74 -3.19 -1.67
CA LEU A 81 6.82 -2.37 -0.87
C LEU A 81 5.36 -2.81 -1.06
N MET A 82 4.98 -3.21 -2.28
CA MET A 82 3.64 -3.73 -2.58
C MET A 82 3.37 -5.10 -1.94
N ALA A 83 4.41 -5.89 -1.63
CA ALA A 83 4.25 -7.15 -0.91
C ALA A 83 3.65 -6.97 0.50
N GLY A 84 3.69 -5.75 1.05
CA GLY A 84 2.95 -5.37 2.25
C GLY A 84 1.43 -5.39 2.08
N MET A 85 0.91 -5.14 0.86
CA MET A 85 -0.54 -5.05 0.63
C MET A 85 -1.30 -6.36 0.88
N PRO A 86 -0.85 -7.54 0.39
CA PRO A 86 -1.48 -8.81 0.74
C PRO A 86 -1.55 -9.05 2.25
N VAL A 87 -0.47 -8.72 2.98
CA VAL A 87 -0.41 -8.84 4.44
C VAL A 87 -1.43 -7.89 5.09
N ALA A 88 -1.55 -6.67 4.58
CA ALA A 88 -2.55 -5.72 5.05
C ALA A 88 -3.99 -6.18 4.80
N ILE A 89 -4.27 -6.73 3.62
CA ILE A 89 -5.59 -7.27 3.28
C ILE A 89 -5.92 -8.45 4.20
N ALA A 90 -5.01 -9.42 4.33
CA ALA A 90 -5.19 -10.56 5.21
C ALA A 90 -5.37 -10.14 6.67
N GLY A 91 -4.54 -9.22 7.17
CA GLY A 91 -4.64 -8.67 8.52
C GLY A 91 -5.96 -7.94 8.76
N SER A 92 -6.44 -7.17 7.78
CA SER A 92 -7.72 -6.46 7.89
C SER A 92 -8.92 -7.40 7.88
N LEU A 93 -8.86 -8.50 7.13
CA LEU A 93 -9.88 -9.55 7.15
C LEU A 93 -9.89 -10.29 8.49
N VAL A 94 -8.72 -10.69 9.00
CA VAL A 94 -8.59 -11.32 10.33
C VAL A 94 -9.17 -10.41 11.40
N LEU A 95 -8.82 -9.13 11.38
CA LEU A 95 -9.34 -8.16 12.33
C LEU A 95 -10.86 -7.96 12.17
N ALA A 96 -11.37 -7.91 10.95
CA ALA A 96 -12.81 -7.82 10.69
C ALA A 96 -13.56 -9.04 11.23
N LEU A 97 -13.02 -10.26 11.07
CA LEU A 97 -13.60 -11.49 11.62
C LEU A 97 -13.55 -11.52 13.16
N LEU A 98 -12.49 -11.02 13.77
CA LEU A 98 -12.41 -10.89 15.22
C LEU A 98 -13.47 -9.90 15.74
N LEU A 99 -13.64 -8.78 15.04
CA LEU A 99 -14.59 -7.73 15.39
C LEU A 99 -16.03 -8.01 14.91
N SER A 100 -16.28 -9.04 14.12
CA SER A 100 -17.65 -9.45 13.75
C SER A 100 -18.30 -10.28 14.87
N GLN A 101 -17.50 -10.84 15.78
CA GLN A 101 -18.01 -11.57 16.94
C GLN A 101 -18.66 -10.61 17.94
N ARG A 102 -19.57 -11.12 18.79
CA ARG A 102 -20.25 -10.35 19.85
C ARG A 102 -19.29 -10.00 21.01
N LEU A 103 -18.25 -9.23 20.72
CA LEU A 103 -17.30 -8.73 21.70
C LEU A 103 -17.92 -7.59 22.53
N ARG A 104 -17.78 -7.67 23.85
CA ARG A 104 -18.12 -6.56 24.75
C ARG A 104 -17.15 -5.40 24.50
N GLY A 105 -17.67 -4.20 24.25
CA GLY A 105 -16.85 -3.01 23.99
C GLY A 105 -16.47 -2.77 22.52
N ILE A 106 -17.19 -3.40 21.57
CA ILE A 106 -16.91 -3.31 20.13
C ILE A 106 -16.74 -1.88 19.58
N THR A 107 -17.50 -0.91 20.12
CA THR A 107 -17.41 0.50 19.71
C THR A 107 -16.04 1.10 20.04
N ALA A 108 -15.48 0.79 21.22
CA ALA A 108 -14.16 1.29 21.60
C ALA A 108 -13.06 0.72 20.70
N TYR A 109 -13.12 -0.59 20.41
CA TYR A 109 -12.18 -1.23 19.50
C TYR A 109 -12.25 -0.65 18.10
N ARG A 110 -13.45 -0.52 17.52
CA ARG A 110 -13.63 0.09 16.19
C ARG A 110 -13.08 1.51 16.14
N THR A 111 -13.32 2.32 17.16
CA THR A 111 -12.78 3.69 17.22
C THR A 111 -11.25 3.72 17.30
N LEU A 112 -10.64 2.86 18.12
CA LEU A 112 -9.19 2.79 18.27
C LEU A 112 -8.51 2.38 16.96
N PHE A 113 -9.03 1.34 16.31
CA PHE A 113 -8.47 0.87 15.04
C PHE A 113 -8.69 1.87 13.91
N TYR A 114 -9.78 2.65 13.94
CA TYR A 114 -10.10 3.63 12.90
C TYR A 114 -9.38 4.98 13.06
N LEU A 115 -8.84 5.27 14.24
CA LEU A 115 -8.04 6.46 14.54
C LEU A 115 -6.92 6.80 13.52
N PRO A 116 -6.19 5.83 12.93
CA PRO A 116 -5.21 6.06 11.86
C PRO A 116 -5.78 6.82 10.66
N SER A 117 -7.03 6.56 10.29
CA SER A 117 -7.65 7.08 9.06
C SER A 117 -7.99 8.56 9.15
N PHE A 118 -8.13 9.09 10.37
CA PHE A 118 -8.45 10.49 10.61
C PHE A 118 -7.22 11.39 10.73
N THR A 119 -6.01 10.82 10.74
CA THR A 119 -4.78 11.57 10.91
C THR A 119 -4.28 12.09 9.55
N SER A 120 -3.84 13.35 9.49
CA SER A 120 -3.18 13.90 8.28
C SER A 120 -1.96 13.05 7.92
N GLY A 121 -1.75 12.78 6.62
CA GLY A 121 -0.62 11.96 6.16
C GLY A 121 0.75 12.45 6.65
N ILE A 122 0.95 13.77 6.73
CA ILE A 122 2.21 14.36 7.25
C ILE A 122 2.35 14.12 8.75
N ALA A 123 1.28 14.33 9.52
CA ALA A 123 1.29 14.13 10.97
C ALA A 123 1.59 12.66 11.31
N LEU A 124 1.04 11.73 10.53
CA LEU A 124 1.29 10.31 10.67
C LEU A 124 2.78 9.96 10.46
N ILE A 125 3.42 10.52 9.43
CA ILE A 125 4.86 10.30 9.18
C ILE A 125 5.71 10.84 10.33
N ILE A 126 5.38 12.02 10.87
CA ILE A 126 6.12 12.61 12.00
C ILE A 126 5.98 11.73 13.24
N LEU A 127 4.78 11.21 13.52
CA LEU A 127 4.53 10.29 14.62
C LEU A 127 5.38 9.02 14.47
N TRP A 128 5.33 8.36 13.30
CA TRP A 128 6.10 7.16 13.06
C TRP A 128 7.61 7.39 13.08
N LYS A 129 8.09 8.55 12.61
CA LYS A 129 9.50 8.93 12.71
C LYS A 129 9.94 9.03 14.17
N ALA A 130 9.09 9.54 15.07
CA ALA A 130 9.37 9.56 16.50
C ALA A 130 9.29 8.16 17.12
N LEU A 131 8.33 7.33 16.70
CA LEU A 131 8.18 5.95 17.19
C LEU A 131 9.36 5.04 16.80
N TYR A 132 9.87 5.19 15.57
CA TYR A 132 11.01 4.47 15.01
C TYR A 132 12.36 5.12 15.30
N ASN A 133 12.41 6.15 16.15
CA ASN A 133 13.69 6.73 16.52
C ASN A 133 14.53 5.67 17.27
N PRO A 134 15.76 5.35 16.82
CA PRO A 134 16.55 4.30 17.46
C PRO A 134 16.99 4.64 18.89
N ASP A 135 17.16 5.92 19.19
CA ASP A 135 17.73 6.40 20.46
C ASP A 135 16.69 6.49 21.59
N PHE A 136 15.47 6.95 21.25
CA PHE A 136 14.41 7.20 22.25
C PHE A 136 13.02 6.67 21.84
N GLY A 137 12.93 5.95 20.73
CA GLY A 137 11.66 5.46 20.21
C GLY A 137 11.07 4.39 21.13
N PRO A 138 9.77 4.47 21.50
CA PRO A 138 9.13 3.47 22.33
C PRO A 138 9.10 2.09 21.68
N ILE A 139 9.15 2.01 20.33
CA ILE A 139 9.22 0.72 19.63
C ILE A 139 10.57 0.04 19.94
N ASN A 140 11.68 0.79 19.85
CA ASN A 140 13.01 0.25 20.15
C ASN A 140 13.13 -0.16 21.61
N TYR A 141 12.68 0.68 22.56
CA TYR A 141 12.66 0.31 23.98
C TYR A 141 11.83 -0.95 24.25
N GLY A 142 10.68 -1.09 23.58
CA GLY A 142 9.85 -2.28 23.69
C GLY A 142 10.53 -3.54 23.14
N LEU A 143 11.25 -3.41 22.02
CA LEU A 143 12.03 -4.51 21.44
C LEU A 143 13.22 -4.89 22.31
N ASP A 144 13.97 -3.93 22.83
CA ASP A 144 15.07 -4.17 23.78
C ASP A 144 14.57 -4.94 25.00
N TRP A 145 13.49 -4.43 25.61
CA TRP A 145 12.86 -5.10 26.75
C TRP A 145 12.44 -6.53 26.42
N LEU A 146 11.87 -6.78 25.24
CA LEU A 146 11.45 -8.11 24.81
C LEU A 146 12.65 -9.05 24.59
N ILE A 147 13.71 -8.56 23.94
CA ILE A 147 14.96 -9.29 23.68
C ILE A 147 15.61 -9.72 25.00
N GLU A 148 15.65 -8.80 25.97
CA GLU A 148 16.17 -9.08 27.31
C GLU A 148 15.27 -10.03 28.10
N ALA A 149 13.96 -9.80 28.10
CA ALA A 149 12.98 -10.60 28.83
C ALA A 149 12.96 -12.06 28.36
N LEU A 150 13.04 -12.28 27.05
CA LEU A 150 13.10 -13.62 26.45
C LEU A 150 14.52 -14.20 26.46
N ARG A 151 15.51 -13.48 27.00
CA ARG A 151 16.94 -13.85 27.03
C ARG A 151 17.47 -14.26 25.66
N VAL A 152 16.98 -13.62 24.60
CA VAL A 152 17.30 -13.98 23.21
C VAL A 152 18.80 -13.92 22.98
N ASN A 153 19.46 -12.85 23.44
CA ASN A 153 20.90 -12.69 23.27
C ASN A 153 21.72 -13.75 24.01
N HIS A 154 21.22 -14.26 25.14
CA HIS A 154 21.89 -15.34 25.86
C HIS A 154 21.73 -16.68 25.13
N ALA A 155 20.54 -16.94 24.57
CA ALA A 155 20.27 -18.13 23.76
C ALA A 155 21.02 -18.12 22.41
N LEU A 156 21.18 -16.94 21.79
CA LEU A 156 21.96 -16.79 20.57
C LEU A 156 23.46 -16.95 20.84
N ALA A 157 23.95 -16.41 21.96
CA ALA A 157 25.34 -16.58 22.37
C ALA A 157 25.68 -18.06 22.64
N SER A 158 24.77 -18.85 23.22
CA SER A 158 25.00 -20.29 23.42
C SER A 158 25.03 -21.09 22.11
N LEU A 159 24.44 -20.56 21.04
CA LEU A 159 24.48 -21.11 19.69
C LEU A 159 25.63 -20.53 18.85
N GLY A 160 26.45 -19.62 19.40
CA GLY A 160 27.58 -18.98 18.73
C GLY A 160 27.21 -17.83 17.77
N PHE A 161 25.97 -17.33 17.83
CA PHE A 161 25.53 -16.18 17.04
C PHE A 161 25.82 -14.85 17.73
N GLN A 162 25.94 -13.80 16.93
CA GLN A 162 26.10 -12.43 17.43
C GLN A 162 24.82 -11.95 18.14
N PRO A 163 24.94 -11.10 19.18
CA PRO A 163 23.79 -10.51 19.84
C PRO A 163 22.99 -9.66 18.85
N VAL A 164 21.66 -9.75 18.96
CA VAL A 164 20.74 -8.99 18.12
C VAL A 164 20.42 -7.68 18.83
N SER A 165 20.69 -6.57 18.16
CA SER A 165 20.24 -5.24 18.57
C SER A 165 18.92 -4.88 17.86
N PRO A 166 18.12 -3.96 18.43
CA PRO A 166 16.98 -3.41 17.72
C PRO A 166 17.40 -2.76 16.40
N PRO A 167 16.52 -2.76 15.40
CA PRO A 167 16.83 -2.15 14.13
C PRO A 167 16.81 -0.62 14.20
N GLU A 168 17.58 0.02 13.32
CA GLU A 168 17.61 1.48 13.17
C GLU A 168 16.47 2.00 12.27
N TRP A 169 15.60 1.11 11.81
CA TRP A 169 14.41 1.40 11.01
C TRP A 169 14.72 2.31 9.81
N LEU A 170 14.22 3.55 9.83
CA LEU A 170 14.32 4.54 8.76
C LEU A 170 15.75 4.99 8.47
N GLN A 171 16.71 4.74 9.37
CA GLN A 171 18.12 5.09 9.19
C GLN A 171 18.94 3.95 8.56
N SER A 172 18.38 2.74 8.48
CA SER A 172 19.05 1.54 7.97
C SER A 172 18.61 1.19 6.55
N THR A 173 19.56 0.69 5.76
CA THR A 173 19.34 0.16 4.40
C THR A 173 19.06 -1.35 4.36
N HIS A 174 19.25 -2.04 5.50
CA HIS A 174 18.94 -3.45 5.63
C HIS A 174 17.47 -3.72 5.34
N ASN A 175 17.17 -4.92 4.87
CA ASN A 175 15.81 -5.33 4.58
C ASN A 175 15.65 -6.85 4.62
N LEU A 176 14.41 -7.30 4.82
CA LEU A 176 14.11 -8.73 5.01
C LEU A 176 14.45 -9.59 3.78
N ALA A 177 14.39 -9.01 2.58
CA ALA A 177 14.74 -9.73 1.35
C ALA A 177 16.23 -9.67 1.00
N ALA A 178 17.07 -9.05 1.83
CA ALA A 178 18.51 -8.91 1.62
C ALA A 178 18.84 -8.33 0.22
N LEU A 179 17.99 -7.41 -0.24
CA LEU A 179 18.08 -6.76 -1.55
C LEU A 179 19.01 -5.54 -1.44
N PRO A 180 20.07 -5.44 -2.27
CA PRO A 180 20.96 -4.28 -2.27
C PRO A 180 20.23 -2.98 -2.63
N VAL A 181 20.84 -1.84 -2.29
CA VAL A 181 20.31 -0.51 -2.61
C VAL A 181 20.74 -0.01 -3.98
N GLU A 182 21.92 -0.43 -4.46
CA GLU A 182 22.54 0.11 -5.67
C GLU A 182 22.31 -0.75 -6.92
N ARG A 183 21.93 -2.02 -6.74
CA ARG A 183 21.75 -2.97 -7.84
C ARG A 183 20.69 -4.00 -7.52
N VAL A 184 20.08 -4.53 -8.58
CA VAL A 184 19.23 -5.73 -8.47
C VAL A 184 20.13 -6.93 -8.21
N GLY A 185 19.93 -7.59 -7.07
CA GLY A 185 20.72 -8.75 -6.67
C GLY A 185 20.31 -9.24 -5.29
N PHE A 186 21.12 -10.14 -4.74
CA PHE A 186 20.95 -10.65 -3.39
C PHE A 186 22.28 -10.52 -2.66
N ASP A 187 22.26 -9.87 -1.50
CA ASP A 187 23.43 -9.67 -0.66
C ASP A 187 23.07 -10.05 0.78
N PRO A 188 23.52 -11.21 1.29
CA PRO A 188 23.22 -11.66 2.64
C PRO A 188 23.57 -10.67 3.74
N SER A 189 24.54 -9.78 3.51
CA SER A 189 24.91 -8.73 4.48
C SER A 189 23.80 -7.69 4.69
N GLN A 190 22.92 -7.54 3.70
CA GLN A 190 21.78 -6.62 3.75
C GLN A 190 20.57 -7.22 4.49
N PHE A 191 20.65 -8.47 4.94
CA PHE A 191 19.56 -9.11 5.68
C PHE A 191 19.36 -8.44 7.03
N GLY A 192 18.15 -7.99 7.30
CA GLY A 192 17.79 -7.36 8.57
C GLY A 192 16.47 -6.60 8.46
N LEU A 193 16.25 -5.69 9.40
CA LEU A 193 15.13 -4.75 9.37
C LEU A 193 15.65 -3.34 9.12
N GLY A 194 15.03 -2.63 8.18
CA GLY A 194 15.41 -1.25 7.90
C GLY A 194 14.28 -0.45 7.27
N ALA A 195 14.64 0.54 6.46
CA ALA A 195 13.70 1.58 6.05
C ALA A 195 12.55 1.02 5.21
N ARG A 196 12.82 0.03 4.35
CA ARG A 196 11.80 -0.61 3.50
C ARG A 196 10.74 -1.31 4.37
N ASP A 197 11.17 -2.02 5.40
CA ASP A 197 10.27 -2.75 6.31
C ASP A 197 9.46 -1.80 7.19
N ALA A 198 10.10 -0.73 7.69
CA ALA A 198 9.43 0.32 8.44
C ALA A 198 8.28 0.93 7.63
N ILE A 199 8.52 1.25 6.35
CA ILE A 199 7.49 1.79 5.44
C ILE A 199 6.36 0.76 5.22
N VAL A 200 6.71 -0.52 5.02
CA VAL A 200 5.71 -1.58 4.86
C VAL A 200 4.85 -1.73 6.12
N ILE A 201 5.45 -1.75 7.30
CA ILE A 201 4.74 -1.87 8.58
C ILE A 201 3.81 -0.66 8.80
N MET A 202 4.28 0.55 8.51
CA MET A 202 3.44 1.75 8.54
C MET A 202 2.23 1.62 7.61
N GLY A 203 2.46 1.20 6.37
CA GLY A 203 1.41 1.01 5.38
C GLY A 203 0.41 -0.06 5.79
N VAL A 204 0.89 -1.19 6.31
CA VAL A 204 0.06 -2.28 6.84
C VAL A 204 -0.80 -1.80 8.00
N TRP A 205 -0.22 -1.08 8.97
CA TRP A 205 -0.97 -0.55 10.10
C TRP A 205 -2.10 0.39 9.67
N THR A 206 -1.81 1.31 8.74
CA THR A 206 -2.84 2.23 8.20
C THR A 206 -3.92 1.47 7.44
N ALA A 207 -3.56 0.48 6.62
CA ALA A 207 -4.50 -0.29 5.83
C ALA A 207 -5.36 -1.25 6.67
N VAL A 208 -4.78 -1.87 7.71
CA VAL A 208 -5.48 -2.79 8.61
C VAL A 208 -6.46 -2.05 9.52
N GLY A 209 -6.04 -0.96 10.16
CA GLY A 209 -6.91 -0.20 11.08
C GLY A 209 -7.97 0.63 10.36
N GLY A 210 -7.73 1.00 9.10
CA GLY A 210 -8.57 1.95 8.39
C GLY A 210 -9.75 1.35 7.62
N ASN A 211 -9.88 1.80 6.38
CA ASN A 211 -11.07 1.56 5.55
C ASN A 211 -11.29 0.08 5.21
N ASN A 212 -10.23 -0.72 5.04
CA ASN A 212 -10.36 -2.10 4.58
C ASN A 212 -11.07 -2.99 5.60
N MET A 213 -10.73 -2.85 6.89
CA MET A 213 -11.40 -3.59 7.96
C MET A 213 -12.89 -3.24 8.03
N LEU A 214 -13.26 -1.95 7.94
CA LEU A 214 -14.67 -1.54 7.95
C LEU A 214 -15.43 -2.06 6.74
N LEU A 215 -14.81 -2.05 5.56
CA LEU A 215 -15.39 -2.61 4.35
C LEU A 215 -15.63 -4.11 4.50
N PHE A 216 -14.66 -4.86 5.01
CA PHE A 216 -14.81 -6.30 5.26
C PHE A 216 -15.84 -6.58 6.34
N LEU A 217 -15.85 -5.83 7.43
CA LEU A 217 -16.82 -5.97 8.50
C LEU A 217 -18.25 -5.69 8.02
N ALA A 218 -18.44 -4.66 7.18
CA ALA A 218 -19.72 -4.35 6.55
C ALA A 218 -20.16 -5.48 5.60
N GLY A 219 -19.21 -6.04 4.82
CA GLY A 219 -19.46 -7.19 3.96
C GLY A 219 -19.91 -8.43 4.74
N ILE A 220 -19.17 -8.80 5.79
CA ILE A 220 -19.47 -9.95 6.65
C ILE A 220 -20.80 -9.76 7.38
N SER A 221 -21.08 -8.55 7.87
CA SER A 221 -22.33 -8.26 8.60
C SER A 221 -23.58 -8.28 7.73
N ASN A 222 -23.44 -8.20 6.40
CA ASN A 222 -24.54 -8.26 5.45
C ASN A 222 -24.86 -9.69 4.98
N ILE A 223 -24.10 -10.70 5.40
CA ILE A 223 -24.35 -12.10 5.03
C ILE A 223 -25.64 -12.59 5.75
N PRO A 224 -26.64 -13.12 5.02
CA PRO A 224 -27.84 -13.67 5.64
C PRO A 224 -27.53 -14.78 6.65
N THR A 225 -28.22 -14.78 7.79
CA THR A 225 -28.02 -15.77 8.86
C THR A 225 -28.34 -17.20 8.40
N GLU A 226 -29.26 -17.35 7.45
CA GLU A 226 -29.64 -18.63 6.83
C GLU A 226 -28.44 -19.39 6.25
N LEU A 227 -27.48 -18.68 5.66
CA LEU A 227 -26.27 -19.30 5.10
C LEU A 227 -25.33 -19.83 6.20
N HIS A 228 -25.28 -19.15 7.34
CA HIS A 228 -24.51 -19.61 8.50
C HIS A 228 -25.17 -20.83 9.15
N GLU A 229 -26.51 -20.85 9.22
CA GLU A 229 -27.27 -21.98 9.75
C GLU A 229 -27.15 -23.21 8.85
N ALA A 230 -27.26 -23.04 7.53
CA ALA A 230 -27.06 -24.12 6.57
C ALA A 230 -25.64 -24.71 6.66
N ALA A 231 -24.60 -23.86 6.67
CA ALA A 231 -23.23 -24.32 6.83
C ALA A 231 -22.99 -25.06 8.17
N ALA A 232 -23.61 -24.61 9.25
CA ALA A 232 -23.50 -25.28 10.55
C ALA A 232 -24.18 -26.66 10.57
N ILE A 233 -25.21 -26.88 9.74
CA ILE A 233 -25.87 -28.18 9.59
C ILE A 233 -25.04 -29.13 8.72
N ASP A 234 -24.38 -28.60 7.68
CA ASP A 234 -23.61 -29.41 6.71
C ASP A 234 -22.22 -29.87 7.20
N GLY A 235 -21.67 -29.22 8.24
CA GLY A 235 -20.38 -29.57 8.87
C GLY A 235 -19.17 -28.88 8.23
#